data_AF-J0L9P7-F1
#
_entry.id   AF-J0L9P7-F1
#
_cell.length_a   1.000
_cell.length_b   1.000
_cell.length_c   1.000
_cell.angle_alpha   90.00
_cell.angle_beta   90.00
_cell.angle_gamma   90.00
#
_symmetry.space_group_name_H-M   'P 1'
#
loop_
_entity.id
_entity.type
_entity.pdbx_description
1 polymer ?
#
loop_
_entity_poly.entity_id
_entity_poly.type
_entity_poly.pdbx_seq_one_letter_code
_entity_poly.pdbx_strand_id
1 'polypeptide(L)'
;MKKPYIPIAKARGFTACFGKKTSPKADIRVNFKNDSTHYRFGISIKSSSANIQVQITNVDNFRIACEFKGLDFSDLLYIGLSKFCGFGEYKPTEEQKEKLLQGNRDRWLINELEEIEQREIEKFFNKNQKSISELVLKEGTALEEFFADYYLVNRNEYSKTGDVDFCIEPISEVIDNSIAKNGYKTTPKGSFHIGSITVQMKGSGKGEAYHGLQFNKKGC
;
A
#
# COMPACT_ATOMS: atom_id res chain seq x y z
N MET A 1 16.37 -28.19 29.53
CA MET A 1 16.27 -27.57 28.18
C MET A 1 16.18 -26.06 28.35
N LYS A 2 17.12 -25.29 27.79
CA LYS A 2 17.03 -23.81 27.77
C LYS A 2 16.06 -23.40 26.65
N LYS A 3 15.05 -22.59 26.97
CA LYS A 3 14.16 -22.00 25.95
C LYS A 3 14.99 -21.12 25.00
N PRO A 4 14.79 -21.18 23.68
CA PRO A 4 15.46 -20.26 22.77
C PRO A 4 15.03 -18.83 23.09
N TYR A 5 16.02 -17.97 23.34
CA TYR A 5 15.83 -16.54 23.53
C TYR A 5 15.75 -15.89 22.15
N ILE A 6 14.59 -15.35 21.80
CA ILE A 6 14.38 -14.58 20.57
C ILE A 6 14.32 -13.10 20.98
N PRO A 7 15.41 -12.31 20.79
CA PRO A 7 15.36 -10.88 21.07
C PRO A 7 14.43 -10.19 20.07
N ILE A 8 13.31 -9.65 20.57
CA ILE A 8 12.40 -8.82 19.79
C ILE A 8 12.92 -7.38 19.84
N ALA A 9 13.69 -6.97 18.83
CA ALA A 9 14.13 -5.58 18.71
C ALA A 9 12.99 -4.71 18.15
N LYS A 10 12.52 -3.72 18.93
CA LYS A 10 11.63 -2.66 18.41
C LYS A 10 12.43 -1.77 17.44
N ALA A 11 11.96 -1.69 16.20
CA ALA A 11 12.48 -0.83 15.16
C ALA A 11 12.52 0.66 15.59
N ARG A 12 13.72 1.21 15.83
CA ARG A 12 13.94 2.68 15.94
C ARG A 12 14.07 3.22 14.51
N GLY A 13 13.42 4.35 14.21
CA GLY A 13 13.29 4.90 12.84
C GLY A 13 14.58 4.88 12.04
N PHE A 14 14.51 4.29 10.84
CA PHE A 14 15.67 3.99 9.99
C PHE A 14 15.75 4.94 8.80
N THR A 15 16.94 5.13 8.27
CA THR A 15 17.19 5.94 7.07
C THR A 15 16.58 5.24 5.84
N ALA A 16 15.61 5.89 5.19
CA ALA A 16 15.00 5.47 3.93
C ALA A 16 15.97 5.61 2.75
N CYS A 17 15.53 5.21 1.56
CA CYS A 17 16.18 5.48 0.26
C CYS A 17 16.53 6.97 0.02
N PHE A 18 16.03 7.90 0.84
CA PHE A 18 16.16 9.36 0.67
C PHE A 18 16.71 10.09 1.90
N GLY A 19 17.39 9.41 2.83
CA GLY A 19 17.91 10.07 4.04
C GLY A 19 16.83 10.46 5.08
N LYS A 20 15.54 10.38 4.72
CA LYS A 20 14.40 10.58 5.62
C LYS A 20 14.17 9.36 6.49
N LYS A 21 13.77 9.55 7.75
CA LYS A 21 13.40 8.42 8.61
C LYS A 21 12.11 7.78 8.11
N THR A 22 12.14 6.49 7.79
CA THR A 22 10.96 5.69 7.47
C THR A 22 10.79 4.53 8.44
N SER A 23 9.57 4.02 8.51
CA SER A 23 9.24 2.82 9.26
C SER A 23 9.50 1.58 8.40
N PRO A 24 10.10 0.52 8.94
CA PRO A 24 10.22 -0.76 8.25
C PRO A 24 8.87 -1.31 7.82
N LYS A 25 8.87 -2.15 6.77
CA LYS A 25 7.72 -2.98 6.43
C LYS A 25 7.61 -4.23 7.28
N ALA A 26 8.75 -4.81 7.62
CA ALA A 26 8.79 -5.89 8.61
C ALA A 26 8.48 -5.35 10.01
N ASP A 27 7.40 -5.86 10.60
CA ASP A 27 7.00 -5.58 11.98
C ASP A 27 7.85 -6.41 12.96
N ILE A 28 8.25 -7.63 12.56
CA ILE A 28 9.19 -8.51 13.26
C ILE A 28 10.35 -8.87 12.33
N ARG A 29 11.56 -8.93 12.89
CA ARG A 29 12.71 -9.53 12.19
C ARG A 29 13.17 -10.77 12.92
N VAL A 30 13.34 -11.84 12.15
CA VAL A 30 13.85 -13.11 12.65
C VAL A 30 15.27 -13.27 12.16
N ASN A 31 16.18 -13.51 13.10
CA ASN A 31 17.56 -13.88 12.80
C ASN A 31 17.77 -15.30 13.32
N PHE A 32 17.95 -16.24 12.41
CA PHE A 32 18.33 -17.61 12.73
C PHE A 32 19.81 -17.78 12.39
N LYS A 33 20.59 -18.19 13.40
CA LYS A 33 22.01 -18.49 13.22
C LYS A 33 22.28 -19.90 13.74
N ASN A 34 22.84 -20.74 12.89
CA ASN A 34 23.53 -21.96 13.31
C ASN A 34 25.00 -21.88 12.87
N ASP A 35 25.77 -22.95 13.08
CA ASP A 35 27.22 -22.95 12.85
C ASP A 35 27.61 -22.74 11.37
N SER A 36 26.69 -22.96 10.43
CA SER A 36 26.95 -22.91 8.98
C SER A 36 26.14 -21.86 8.21
N THR A 37 25.08 -21.31 8.81
CA THR A 37 24.13 -20.42 8.11
C THR A 37 23.61 -19.30 8.99
N HIS A 38 23.46 -18.14 8.37
CA HIS A 38 22.76 -16.99 8.92
C HIS A 38 21.57 -16.68 8.03
N TYR A 39 20.37 -16.96 8.51
CA TYR A 39 19.11 -16.61 7.84
C TYR A 39 18.50 -15.40 8.52
N ARG A 40 18.19 -14.36 7.74
CA ARG A 40 17.45 -13.20 8.19
C ARG A 40 16.23 -13.03 7.30
N PHE A 41 15.07 -12.85 7.91
CA PHE A 41 13.86 -12.51 7.18
C PHE A 41 12.95 -11.61 8.01
N GLY A 42 12.16 -10.80 7.29
CA GLY A 42 11.16 -9.92 7.86
C GLY A 42 9.77 -10.54 7.81
N ILE A 43 8.98 -10.32 8.86
CA ILE A 43 7.56 -10.67 8.92
C ILE A 43 6.77 -9.36 9.06
N SER A 44 5.88 -9.07 8.12
CA SER A 44 4.85 -8.05 8.32
C SER A 44 3.62 -8.67 8.95
N ILE A 45 3.16 -8.07 10.04
CA ILE A 45 1.96 -8.49 10.77
C ILE A 45 0.86 -7.52 10.45
N LYS A 46 -0.29 -8.05 10.02
CA LYS A 46 -1.49 -7.25 9.83
C LYS A 46 -2.70 -8.04 10.32
N SER A 47 -3.48 -7.42 11.19
CA SER A 47 -4.75 -7.95 11.67
C SER A 47 -5.85 -6.98 11.28
N SER A 48 -6.90 -7.46 10.61
CA SER A 48 -8.06 -6.64 10.28
C SER A 48 -9.33 -7.47 10.22
N SER A 49 -10.44 -6.91 10.66
CA SER A 49 -11.76 -7.52 10.60
C SER A 49 -12.37 -7.56 9.20
N ALA A 50 -11.70 -7.12 8.13
CA ALA A 50 -12.18 -7.28 6.75
C ALA A 50 -11.09 -6.98 5.72
N ASN A 51 -10.81 -5.68 5.51
CA ASN A 51 -9.79 -5.21 4.58
C ASN A 51 -8.57 -4.77 5.37
N ILE A 52 -7.42 -5.32 5.01
CA ILE A 52 -6.14 -5.00 5.60
C ILE A 52 -5.57 -3.79 4.87
N GLN A 53 -5.33 -2.71 5.61
CA GLN A 53 -4.57 -1.56 5.13
C GLN A 53 -3.09 -1.95 5.05
N VAL A 54 -2.52 -2.00 3.84
CA VAL A 54 -1.14 -2.46 3.63
C VAL A 54 -0.15 -1.29 3.49
N GLN A 55 -0.60 -0.17 2.93
CA GLN A 55 0.21 1.05 2.78
C GLN A 55 -0.68 2.28 2.74
N ILE A 56 -0.21 3.36 3.35
CA ILE A 56 -0.70 4.72 3.11
C ILE A 56 0.49 5.58 2.72
N THR A 57 0.33 6.38 1.69
CA THR A 57 1.31 7.38 1.25
C THR A 57 0.60 8.57 0.63
N ASN A 58 1.17 9.76 0.70
CA ASN A 58 0.71 10.86 -0.16
C ASN A 58 1.26 10.67 -1.58
N VAL A 59 0.78 11.47 -2.53
CA VAL A 59 1.14 11.36 -3.95
C VAL A 59 2.62 11.69 -4.17
N ASP A 60 3.16 12.69 -3.48
CA ASP A 60 4.60 13.03 -3.55
C ASP A 60 5.51 11.86 -3.17
N ASN A 61 5.28 11.27 -1.99
CA ASN A 61 6.10 10.15 -1.53
C ASN A 61 5.88 8.91 -2.39
N PHE A 62 4.70 8.75 -3.00
CA PHE A 62 4.45 7.67 -3.94
C PHE A 62 5.24 7.86 -5.23
N ARG A 63 5.22 9.06 -5.83
CA ARG A 63 6.03 9.42 -7.00
C ARG A 63 7.52 9.15 -6.75
N ILE A 64 8.03 9.69 -5.64
CA ILE A 64 9.42 9.51 -5.22
C ILE A 64 9.78 8.02 -5.10
N ALA A 65 8.91 7.22 -4.47
CA ALA A 65 9.14 5.78 -4.33
C ALA A 65 9.13 5.04 -5.68
N CYS A 66 8.23 5.41 -6.58
CA CYS A 66 8.15 4.86 -7.93
C CYS A 66 9.38 5.21 -8.77
N GLU A 67 9.80 6.48 -8.79
CA GLU A 67 10.98 6.94 -9.53
C GLU A 67 12.26 6.27 -9.04
N PHE A 68 12.41 6.10 -7.72
CA PHE A 68 13.55 5.37 -7.15
C PHE A 68 13.58 3.90 -7.59
N LYS A 69 12.43 3.31 -7.87
CA LYS A 69 12.29 1.96 -8.42
C LYS A 69 12.41 1.93 -9.95
N GLY A 70 12.72 3.05 -10.58
CA GLY A 70 12.82 3.18 -12.03
C GLY A 70 11.46 3.10 -12.74
N LEU A 71 10.36 3.32 -12.02
CA LEU A 71 9.02 3.35 -12.61
C LEU A 71 8.76 4.76 -13.15
N ASP A 72 8.53 4.84 -14.46
CA ASP A 72 8.21 6.09 -15.15
C ASP A 72 6.90 6.70 -14.62
N PHE A 73 7.01 7.84 -13.94
CA PHE A 73 5.92 8.52 -13.25
C PHE A 73 5.68 9.88 -13.90
N SER A 74 4.75 9.92 -14.84
CA SER A 74 4.47 11.13 -15.62
C SER A 74 3.81 12.22 -14.78
N ASP A 75 3.92 13.48 -15.21
CA ASP A 75 3.23 14.59 -14.55
C ASP A 75 1.72 14.47 -14.70
N LEU A 76 1.22 13.89 -15.80
CA LEU A 76 -0.21 13.64 -15.98
C LEU A 76 -0.72 12.60 -14.97
N LEU A 77 0.05 11.54 -14.70
CA LEU A 77 -0.25 10.58 -13.64
C LEU A 77 -0.27 11.27 -12.27
N TYR A 78 0.70 12.14 -12.00
CA TYR A 78 0.78 12.92 -10.77
C TYR A 78 -0.46 13.79 -10.56
N ILE A 79 -0.89 14.51 -11.60
CA ILE A 79 -2.09 15.36 -11.56
C ILE A 79 -3.33 14.51 -11.31
N GLY A 80 -3.52 13.43 -12.07
CA GLY A 80 -4.67 12.53 -11.92
C GLY A 80 -4.78 11.92 -10.53
N LEU A 81 -3.66 11.44 -9.96
CA LEU A 81 -3.63 10.91 -8.60
C LEU A 81 -3.80 12.00 -7.53
N SER A 82 -3.30 13.21 -7.77
CA SER A 82 -3.48 14.35 -6.85
C SER A 82 -4.94 14.78 -6.81
N LYS A 83 -5.63 14.89 -7.95
CA LYS A 83 -7.09 15.11 -8.01
C LYS A 83 -7.85 13.97 -7.33
N PHE A 84 -7.50 12.72 -7.62
CA PHE A 84 -8.13 11.56 -7.00
C PHE A 84 -8.03 11.58 -5.46
N CYS A 85 -6.92 12.08 -4.93
CA CYS A 85 -6.66 12.20 -3.50
C CYS A 85 -7.12 13.54 -2.86
N GLY A 86 -7.39 14.57 -3.66
CA GLY A 86 -7.60 15.92 -3.17
C GLY A 86 -6.34 16.57 -2.60
N PHE A 87 -5.18 16.22 -3.15
CA PHE A 87 -3.89 16.55 -2.57
C PHE A 87 -3.41 17.94 -3.02
N GLY A 88 -2.97 18.77 -2.07
CA GLY A 88 -2.42 20.11 -2.34
C GLY A 88 -3.43 21.04 -3.02
N GLU A 89 -2.99 21.67 -4.13
CA GLU A 89 -3.79 22.58 -4.97
C GLU A 89 -4.81 21.85 -5.86
N TYR A 90 -4.71 20.53 -5.98
CA TYR A 90 -5.60 19.70 -6.78
C TYR A 90 -6.85 19.30 -6.00
N LYS A 91 -7.53 20.29 -5.40
CA LYS A 91 -8.86 20.13 -4.81
C LYS A 91 -9.89 20.75 -5.74
N PRO A 92 -11.12 20.20 -5.81
CA PRO A 92 -12.15 20.80 -6.63
C PRO A 92 -12.54 22.15 -6.05
N THR A 93 -12.72 23.15 -6.93
CA THR A 93 -13.33 24.43 -6.55
C THR A 93 -14.80 24.21 -6.16
N GLU A 94 -15.40 25.18 -5.47
CA GLU A 94 -16.82 25.07 -5.10
C GLU A 94 -17.74 24.90 -6.34
N GLU A 95 -17.44 25.59 -7.45
CA GLU A 95 -18.17 25.41 -8.71
C GLU A 95 -17.99 24.00 -9.30
N GLN A 96 -16.79 23.41 -9.17
CA GLN A 96 -16.55 22.05 -9.63
C GLN A 96 -17.26 21.02 -8.75
N LYS A 97 -17.29 21.24 -7.43
CA LYS A 97 -17.95 20.38 -6.46
C LYS A 97 -19.44 20.20 -6.78
N GLU A 98 -20.13 21.25 -7.21
CA GLU A 98 -21.55 21.18 -7.63
C GLU A 98 -21.79 20.20 -8.79
N LYS A 99 -20.77 19.92 -9.61
CA LYS A 99 -20.84 19.04 -10.78
C LYS A 99 -20.41 17.60 -10.46
N LEU A 100 -19.83 17.34 -9.28
CA LEU A 100 -19.39 16.00 -8.89
C LEU A 100 -20.58 15.18 -8.38
N LEU A 101 -20.55 13.86 -8.63
CA LEU A 101 -21.60 12.93 -8.20
C LEU A 101 -21.72 12.88 -6.67
N GLN A 102 -20.64 13.23 -5.96
CA GLN A 102 -20.56 13.27 -4.51
C GLN A 102 -20.11 14.65 -4.03
N GLY A 103 -20.81 15.68 -4.51
CA GLY A 103 -20.46 17.12 -4.47
C GLY A 103 -20.03 17.81 -3.18
N ASN A 104 -19.80 17.08 -2.08
CA ASN A 104 -19.22 17.61 -0.84
C ASN A 104 -17.81 17.08 -0.55
N ARG A 105 -17.13 16.50 -1.54
CA ARG A 105 -15.79 15.93 -1.36
C ARG A 105 -14.71 16.88 -1.89
N ASP A 106 -13.60 16.97 -1.15
CA ASP A 106 -12.40 17.69 -1.57
C ASP A 106 -11.55 16.88 -2.56
N ARG A 107 -12.15 16.04 -3.40
CA ARG A 107 -11.46 15.18 -4.37
C ARG A 107 -12.40 14.73 -5.48
N TRP A 108 -11.82 14.20 -6.54
CA TRP A 108 -12.54 13.48 -7.59
C TRP A 108 -12.55 11.98 -7.31
N LEU A 109 -13.63 11.32 -7.68
CA LEU A 109 -13.66 9.87 -7.89
C LEU A 109 -12.90 9.52 -9.18
N ILE A 110 -12.40 8.28 -9.32
CA ILE A 110 -11.65 7.88 -10.52
C ILE A 110 -12.47 8.08 -11.81
N ASN A 111 -13.78 7.83 -11.74
CA ASN A 111 -14.72 7.98 -12.84
C ASN A 111 -15.18 9.43 -13.09
N GLU A 112 -14.75 10.38 -12.26
CA GLU A 112 -15.01 11.82 -12.42
C GLU A 112 -13.78 12.56 -12.98
N LEU A 113 -12.63 11.88 -13.11
CA LEU A 113 -11.44 12.45 -13.74
C LEU A 113 -11.64 12.61 -15.25
N GLU A 114 -10.80 13.43 -15.88
CA GLU A 114 -10.77 13.51 -17.33
C GLU A 114 -10.31 12.18 -17.93
N GLU A 115 -10.81 11.84 -19.13
CA GLU A 115 -10.50 10.56 -19.76
C GLU A 115 -8.99 10.32 -19.93
N ILE A 116 -8.23 11.38 -20.23
CA ILE A 116 -6.78 11.31 -20.38
C ILE A 116 -6.09 10.95 -19.05
N GLU A 117 -6.58 11.46 -17.93
CA GLU A 117 -6.07 11.16 -16.58
C GLU A 117 -6.42 9.73 -16.17
N GLN A 118 -7.65 9.29 -16.45
CA GLN A 118 -8.08 7.92 -16.20
C GLN A 118 -7.21 6.91 -16.96
N ARG A 119 -6.99 7.15 -18.26
CA ARG A 119 -6.14 6.29 -19.11
C ARG A 119 -4.70 6.25 -18.62
N GLU A 120 -4.15 7.38 -18.18
CA GLU A 120 -2.78 7.43 -17.68
C GLU A 120 -2.62 6.65 -16.35
N ILE A 121 -3.57 6.80 -15.43
CA ILE A 121 -3.62 6.00 -14.19
C ILE A 121 -3.73 4.51 -14.54
N GLU A 122 -4.69 4.13 -15.39
CA GLU A 122 -4.88 2.74 -15.82
C GLU A 122 -3.60 2.16 -16.42
N LYS A 123 -3.00 2.85 -17.39
CA LYS A 123 -1.79 2.43 -18.09
C LYS A 123 -0.63 2.22 -17.13
N PHE A 124 -0.40 3.17 -16.21
CA PHE A 124 0.69 3.07 -15.24
C PHE A 124 0.50 1.86 -14.30
N PHE A 125 -0.68 1.72 -13.70
CA PHE A 125 -0.95 0.65 -12.73
C PHE A 125 -1.05 -0.74 -13.39
N ASN A 126 -1.55 -0.84 -14.62
CA ASN A 126 -1.51 -2.08 -15.39
C ASN A 126 -0.08 -2.50 -15.71
N LYS A 127 0.74 -1.57 -16.24
CA LYS A 127 2.12 -1.86 -16.64
C LYS A 127 3.00 -2.28 -15.45
N ASN A 128 2.80 -1.64 -14.30
CA ASN A 128 3.69 -1.77 -13.15
C ASN A 128 3.08 -2.58 -11.99
N GLN A 129 2.05 -3.40 -12.25
CA GLN A 129 1.25 -4.06 -11.23
C GLN A 129 2.09 -4.86 -10.21
N LYS A 130 3.06 -5.64 -10.69
CA LYS A 130 3.95 -6.43 -9.82
C LYS A 130 4.85 -5.54 -8.97
N SER A 131 5.56 -4.58 -9.59
CA SER A 131 6.46 -3.67 -8.87
C SER A 131 5.73 -2.81 -7.85
N ILE A 132 4.51 -2.37 -8.14
CA ILE A 132 3.67 -1.63 -7.18
C ILE A 132 3.23 -2.56 -6.04
N SER A 133 2.90 -3.82 -6.33
CA SER A 133 2.55 -4.80 -5.30
C SER A 133 3.73 -5.11 -4.37
N GLU A 134 4.94 -5.26 -4.92
CA GLU A 134 6.19 -5.38 -4.14
C GLU A 134 6.42 -4.14 -3.29
N LEU A 135 6.28 -2.95 -3.88
CA LEU A 135 6.45 -1.69 -3.18
C LEU A 135 5.51 -1.56 -1.97
N VAL A 136 4.23 -1.91 -2.12
CA VAL A 136 3.24 -1.68 -1.04
C VAL A 136 3.19 -2.80 0.01
N LEU A 137 3.50 -4.05 -0.37
CA LEU A 137 3.43 -5.21 0.52
C LEU A 137 4.78 -5.57 1.16
N LYS A 138 5.89 -5.46 0.42
CA LYS A 138 7.21 -5.95 0.84
C LYS A 138 8.14 -4.82 1.26
N GLU A 139 8.25 -3.79 0.44
CA GLU A 139 9.41 -2.88 0.48
C GLU A 139 9.11 -1.58 1.23
N GLY A 140 7.97 -0.95 0.93
CA GLY A 140 7.69 0.43 1.31
C GLY A 140 8.76 1.36 0.74
N THR A 141 9.20 2.32 1.55
CA THR A 141 10.33 3.20 1.22
C THR A 141 11.61 2.82 1.98
N ALA A 142 11.65 1.61 2.55
CA ALA A 142 12.75 1.14 3.39
C ALA A 142 13.91 0.56 2.55
N LEU A 143 15.05 0.31 3.21
CA LEU A 143 16.17 -0.44 2.63
C LEU A 143 15.88 -1.95 2.65
N GLU A 144 16.59 -2.71 1.82
CA GLU A 144 16.34 -4.16 1.60
C GLU A 144 16.36 -4.99 2.89
N GLU A 145 17.28 -4.68 3.80
CA GLU A 145 17.39 -5.31 5.13
C GLU A 145 16.15 -5.15 6.02
N PHE A 146 15.21 -4.28 5.62
CA PHE A 146 13.97 -3.94 6.33
C PHE A 146 12.71 -4.36 5.58
N PHE A 147 12.86 -5.06 4.46
CA PHE A 147 11.76 -5.64 3.71
C PHE A 147 11.06 -6.73 4.52
N ALA A 148 9.80 -6.96 4.20
CA ALA A 148 9.04 -8.10 4.69
C ALA A 148 9.08 -9.24 3.66
N ASP A 149 9.46 -10.43 4.10
CA ASP A 149 9.47 -11.64 3.26
C ASP A 149 8.22 -12.47 3.47
N TYR A 150 7.63 -12.39 4.67
CA TYR A 150 6.43 -13.10 5.06
C TYR A 150 5.33 -12.17 5.55
N TYR A 151 4.10 -12.63 5.37
CA TYR A 151 2.88 -11.95 5.78
C TYR A 151 2.14 -12.80 6.82
N LEU A 152 2.02 -12.30 8.04
CA LEU A 152 1.19 -12.90 9.09
C LEU A 152 -0.16 -12.17 9.11
N VAL A 153 -1.21 -12.85 8.68
CA VAL A 153 -2.57 -12.28 8.62
C VAL A 153 -3.63 -13.22 9.14
N ASN A 154 -4.74 -12.65 9.60
CA ASN A 154 -5.88 -13.44 10.05
C ASN A 154 -6.64 -14.03 8.85
N ARG A 155 -7.08 -15.29 8.98
CA ARG A 155 -7.94 -15.99 8.01
C ARG A 155 -9.41 -15.66 8.15
N ASN A 156 -9.81 -15.24 9.35
CA ASN A 156 -11.19 -14.97 9.66
C ASN A 156 -11.31 -13.58 10.30
N GLU A 157 -12.46 -12.94 10.12
CA GLU A 157 -12.80 -11.71 10.79
C GLU A 157 -13.07 -12.00 12.29
N TYR A 158 -12.02 -12.02 13.11
CA TYR A 158 -12.11 -12.40 14.53
C TYR A 158 -13.15 -11.58 15.30
N SER A 159 -13.44 -10.34 14.88
CA SER A 159 -14.48 -9.50 15.48
C SER A 159 -15.89 -10.05 15.30
N LYS A 160 -16.11 -10.97 14.35
CA LYS A 160 -17.38 -11.64 14.11
C LYS A 160 -17.41 -13.06 14.66
N THR A 161 -16.29 -13.78 14.59
CA THR A 161 -16.22 -15.19 14.98
C THR A 161 -15.81 -15.40 16.43
N GLY A 162 -15.06 -14.46 17.03
CA GLY A 162 -14.35 -14.67 18.31
C GLY A 162 -13.09 -15.55 18.19
N ASP A 163 -12.96 -16.29 17.08
CA ASP A 163 -11.83 -17.16 16.80
C ASP A 163 -10.64 -16.40 16.23
N VAL A 164 -9.46 -16.69 16.78
CA VAL A 164 -8.19 -16.12 16.36
C VAL A 164 -7.44 -17.15 15.51
N ASP A 165 -7.62 -17.07 14.19
CA ASP A 165 -6.98 -17.96 13.21
C ASP A 165 -6.05 -17.14 12.28
N PHE A 166 -4.80 -17.55 12.16
CA PHE A 166 -3.76 -16.85 11.40
C PHE A 166 -3.02 -17.76 10.42
N CYS A 167 -2.68 -17.21 9.26
CA CYS A 167 -1.82 -17.79 8.23
C CYS A 167 -0.48 -17.02 8.19
N ILE A 168 0.63 -17.71 7.92
CA ILE A 168 1.89 -17.09 7.49
C ILE A 168 2.11 -17.50 6.05
N GLU A 169 2.21 -16.51 5.16
CA GLU A 169 2.40 -16.73 3.72
C GLU A 169 3.66 -16.01 3.22
N PRO A 170 4.42 -16.59 2.28
CA PRO A 170 5.46 -15.85 1.57
C PRO A 170 4.85 -14.67 0.80
N ILE A 171 5.40 -13.47 0.97
CA ILE A 171 4.86 -12.28 0.27
C ILE A 171 4.98 -12.41 -1.25
N SER A 172 5.96 -13.15 -1.76
CA SER A 172 6.07 -13.47 -3.19
C SER A 172 4.81 -14.17 -3.71
N GLU A 173 4.33 -15.20 -3.01
CA GLU A 173 3.11 -15.92 -3.38
C GLU A 173 1.88 -15.03 -3.26
N VAL A 174 1.82 -14.18 -2.23
CA VAL A 174 0.74 -13.20 -2.06
C VAL A 174 0.68 -12.23 -3.25
N ILE A 175 1.83 -11.76 -3.73
CA ILE A 175 1.94 -10.86 -4.88
C ILE A 175 1.53 -11.59 -6.16
N ASP A 176 2.07 -12.78 -6.42
CA ASP A 176 1.78 -13.56 -7.61
C ASP A 176 0.27 -13.91 -7.69
N ASN A 177 -0.34 -14.31 -6.58
CA ASN A 177 -1.78 -14.55 -6.47
C ASN A 177 -2.62 -13.27 -6.62
N SER A 178 -2.08 -12.12 -6.21
CA SER A 178 -2.75 -10.84 -6.38
C SER A 178 -2.81 -10.43 -7.85
N ILE A 179 -1.69 -10.54 -8.57
CA ILE A 179 -1.59 -10.12 -9.98
C ILE A 179 -2.21 -11.13 -10.95
N ALA A 180 -2.29 -12.40 -10.58
CA ALA A 180 -3.00 -13.42 -11.36
C ALA A 180 -4.52 -13.16 -11.43
N LYS A 181 -5.07 -12.45 -10.44
CA LYS A 181 -6.45 -11.97 -10.48
C LYS A 181 -6.48 -10.69 -11.31
N ASN A 182 -7.45 -10.59 -12.23
CA ASN A 182 -7.79 -9.45 -13.10
C ASN A 182 -6.99 -8.15 -12.83
N GLY A 183 -6.38 -7.56 -13.87
CA GLY A 183 -5.55 -6.34 -13.78
C GLY A 183 -6.26 -5.08 -13.27
N TYR A 184 -5.94 -3.92 -13.84
CA TYR A 184 -6.57 -2.67 -13.43
C TYR A 184 -8.08 -2.71 -13.64
N LYS A 185 -8.84 -2.27 -12.64
CA LYS A 185 -10.30 -2.16 -12.76
C LYS A 185 -10.85 -1.05 -11.88
N THR A 186 -11.59 -0.10 -12.46
CA THR A 186 -12.33 0.91 -11.70
C THR A 186 -13.57 0.30 -11.02
N THR A 187 -13.97 0.86 -9.89
CA THR A 187 -15.19 0.45 -9.17
C THR A 187 -16.29 1.49 -9.35
N PRO A 188 -17.57 1.08 -9.24
CA PRO A 188 -18.68 2.04 -9.28
C PRO A 188 -18.63 3.10 -8.16
N LYS A 189 -17.89 2.83 -7.08
CA LYS A 189 -17.71 3.76 -5.95
C LYS A 189 -16.55 4.75 -6.17
N GLY A 190 -15.90 4.68 -7.33
CA GLY A 190 -14.86 5.62 -7.69
C GLY A 190 -13.46 5.26 -7.18
N SER A 191 -13.25 4.07 -6.61
CA SER A 191 -11.92 3.50 -6.34
C SER A 191 -11.45 2.65 -7.51
N PHE A 192 -10.24 2.08 -7.45
CA PHE A 192 -9.80 1.11 -8.45
C PHE A 192 -9.04 -0.06 -7.82
N HIS A 193 -8.88 -1.13 -8.58
CA HIS A 193 -8.14 -2.32 -8.22
C HIS A 193 -6.87 -2.45 -9.05
N ILE A 194 -5.84 -3.02 -8.44
CA ILE A 194 -4.66 -3.57 -9.11
C ILE A 194 -4.55 -5.03 -8.67
N GLY A 195 -5.10 -5.94 -9.46
CA GLY A 195 -5.24 -7.32 -9.04
C GLY A 195 -6.21 -7.43 -7.86
N SER A 196 -5.77 -8.06 -6.78
CA SER A 196 -6.56 -8.15 -5.54
C SER A 196 -6.44 -6.92 -4.62
N ILE A 197 -5.53 -5.98 -4.91
CA ILE A 197 -5.31 -4.78 -4.09
C ILE A 197 -6.31 -3.69 -4.53
N THR A 198 -6.99 -3.08 -3.57
CA THR A 198 -7.85 -1.92 -3.78
C THR A 198 -7.07 -0.65 -3.46
N VAL A 199 -7.12 0.33 -4.36
CA VAL A 199 -6.55 1.67 -4.17
C VAL A 199 -7.69 2.66 -4.00
N GLN A 200 -7.65 3.40 -2.90
CA GLN A 200 -8.63 4.42 -2.58
C GLN A 200 -7.95 5.60 -1.88
N MET A 201 -8.59 6.77 -1.89
CA MET A 201 -8.17 7.85 -1.00
C MET A 201 -8.47 7.49 0.46
N LYS A 202 -7.57 7.86 1.39
CA LYS A 202 -7.67 7.51 2.82
C LYS A 202 -8.97 7.99 3.47
N GLY A 203 -9.34 9.24 3.23
CA GLY A 203 -10.62 9.83 3.66
C GLY A 203 -10.84 9.89 5.18
N SER A 204 -9.78 9.76 5.98
CA SER A 204 -9.82 9.82 7.44
C SER A 204 -8.49 10.37 7.99
N GLY A 205 -8.52 11.05 9.13
CA GLY A 205 -7.36 11.76 9.69
C GLY A 205 -7.45 13.28 9.51
N LYS A 206 -6.35 13.99 9.78
CA LYS A 206 -6.25 15.45 9.68
C LYS A 206 -5.09 15.86 8.76
N GLY A 207 -5.21 17.02 8.12
CA GLY A 207 -4.18 17.59 7.25
C GLY A 207 -3.85 16.70 6.05
N GLU A 208 -2.59 16.66 5.64
CA GLU A 208 -2.13 15.89 4.46
C GLU A 208 -2.42 14.40 4.56
N ALA A 209 -2.46 13.82 5.77
CA ALA A 209 -2.73 12.40 5.94
C ALA A 209 -4.13 12.01 5.43
N TYR A 210 -5.12 12.92 5.51
CA TYR A 210 -6.47 12.71 4.97
C TYR A 210 -6.46 12.47 3.45
N HIS A 211 -5.54 13.14 2.75
CA HIS A 211 -5.39 13.14 1.29
C HIS A 211 -4.38 12.09 0.78
N GLY A 212 -4.19 10.99 1.52
CA GLY A 212 -3.29 9.91 1.12
C GLY A 212 -3.92 8.92 0.13
N LEU A 213 -3.08 8.30 -0.71
CA LEU A 213 -3.35 7.03 -1.36
C LEU A 213 -3.28 5.92 -0.31
N GLN A 214 -4.36 5.13 -0.21
CA GLN A 214 -4.47 3.99 0.66
C GLN A 214 -4.61 2.72 -0.17
N PHE A 215 -3.70 1.78 0.07
CA PHE A 215 -3.70 0.45 -0.52
C PHE A 215 -4.27 -0.53 0.50
N ASN A 216 -5.29 -1.28 0.08
CA ASN A 216 -5.93 -2.30 0.91
C ASN A 216 -5.92 -3.65 0.20
N LYS A 217 -5.75 -4.71 0.97
CA LYS A 217 -5.90 -6.09 0.52
C LYS A 217 -6.97 -6.78 1.36
N LYS A 218 -7.78 -7.66 0.78
CA LYS A 218 -8.59 -8.60 1.58
C LYS A 218 -7.65 -9.55 2.35
N GLY A 219 -8.09 -10.04 3.51
CA GLY A 219 -7.36 -11.07 4.27
C GLY A 219 -7.08 -12.35 3.49
N CYS A 220 -6.45 -13.32 4.16
CA CYS A 220 -6.74 -14.72 3.91
C CYS A 220 -8.27 -14.88 4.15
#